data_AF-A0A1Z5JFB0-F1
#
_entry.id   AF-A0A1Z5JFB0-F1
#
_cell.length_a   1.000
_cell.length_b   1.000
_cell.length_c   1.000
_cell.angle_alpha   90.00
_cell.angle_beta   90.00
_cell.angle_gamma   90.00
#
_symmetry.space_group_name_H-M   'P 1'
#
loop_
_entity.id
_entity.type
_entity.pdbx_description
1 polymer ?
#
loop_
_entity_poly.entity_id
_entity_poly.type
_entity_poly.pdbx_seq_one_letter_code
_entity_poly.pdbx_strand_id
1 'polypeptide(L)'
;MSNPEVQAKAQALMAKLEGQERIVIDEIQRLHVRKQAREAYACCVACFDKAGTAGPSETLGRCVQNCQMPYQQASNILQQEVSNYKNRLGRSMQDCQDKVRDMLNPGDENDARKMRKVEDTWLSCTAKSVDEHIALLKPLKDRIAKQLAGK
;
A
#
# COMPACT_ATOMS: atom_id res chain seq x y z
N MET A 1 9.98 28.53 10.08
CA MET A 1 9.74 28.17 8.66
C MET A 1 10.67 27.01 8.33
N SER A 2 10.15 25.88 7.84
CA SER A 2 10.95 24.65 7.67
C SER A 2 11.97 24.79 6.54
N ASN A 3 13.22 24.39 6.82
CA ASN A 3 14.34 24.43 5.88
C ASN A 3 14.04 23.60 4.62
N PRO A 4 14.13 24.17 3.40
CA PRO A 4 13.87 23.46 2.14
C PRO A 4 14.71 22.20 1.97
N GLU A 5 15.96 22.18 2.44
CA GLU A 5 16.82 21.00 2.35
C GLU A 5 16.29 19.84 3.20
N VAL A 6 15.74 20.14 4.38
CA VAL A 6 15.15 19.15 5.28
C VAL A 6 13.89 18.56 4.67
N GLN A 7 13.06 19.40 4.03
CA GLN A 7 11.88 18.93 3.30
C GLN A 7 12.27 18.02 2.15
N ALA A 8 13.28 18.39 1.35
CA ALA A 8 13.76 17.58 0.23
C ALA A 8 14.29 16.22 0.69
N LYS A 9 15.05 16.16 1.80
CA LYS A 9 15.53 14.90 2.38
C LYS A 9 14.39 14.01 2.85
N ALA A 10 13.41 14.58 3.55
CA ALA A 10 12.23 13.83 4.01
C ALA A 10 11.41 13.27 2.83
N GLN A 11 11.23 14.07 1.77
CA GLN A 11 10.56 13.63 0.53
C GLN A 11 11.33 12.49 -0.14
N ALA A 12 12.66 12.57 -0.22
CA ALA A 12 13.48 11.52 -0.81
C ALA A 12 13.37 10.18 -0.05
N LEU A 13 13.29 10.23 1.29
CA LEU A 13 13.06 9.05 2.13
C LEU A 13 11.69 8.41 1.83
N MET A 14 10.64 9.22 1.71
CA MET A 14 9.29 8.72 1.38
C MET A 14 9.24 8.17 -0.05
N ALA A 15 9.86 8.84 -1.02
CA ALA A 15 9.93 8.36 -2.40
C ALA A 15 10.66 7.01 -2.52
N LYS A 16 11.74 6.81 -1.73
CA LYS A 16 12.43 5.51 -1.64
C LYS A 16 11.47 4.42 -1.17
N LEU A 17 10.69 4.68 -0.12
CA LEU A 17 9.71 3.73 0.42
C LEU A 17 8.63 3.38 -0.61
N GLU A 18 8.06 4.40 -1.25
CA GLU A 18 7.03 4.22 -2.28
C GLU A 18 7.55 3.41 -3.48
N GLY A 19 8.81 3.62 -3.87
CA GLY A 19 9.45 2.81 -4.91
C GLY A 19 9.50 1.33 -4.56
N GLN A 20 9.92 1.00 -3.33
CA GLN A 20 9.96 -0.40 -2.85
C GLN A 20 8.56 -1.01 -2.75
N GLU A 21 7.59 -0.23 -2.29
CA GLU A 21 6.20 -0.67 -2.21
C GLU A 21 5.61 -0.97 -3.59
N ARG A 22 5.86 -0.13 -4.59
CA ARG A 22 5.41 -0.37 -5.97
C ARG A 22 5.98 -1.67 -6.54
N ILE A 23 7.24 -1.99 -6.26
CA ILE A 23 7.86 -3.24 -6.69
C ILE A 23 7.12 -4.43 -6.08
N VAL A 24 6.88 -4.41 -4.76
CA VAL A 24 6.18 -5.50 -4.07
C VAL A 24 4.75 -5.66 -4.58
N ILE A 25 4.02 -4.56 -4.80
CA ILE A 25 2.65 -4.60 -5.32
C ILE A 25 2.63 -5.15 -6.75
N ASP A 26 3.54 -4.71 -7.63
CA ASP A 26 3.61 -5.23 -9.01
C ASP A 26 3.95 -6.72 -9.03
N GLU A 27 4.88 -7.19 -8.20
CA GLU A 27 5.19 -8.61 -8.07
C GLU A 27 3.96 -9.44 -7.70
N ILE A 28 3.20 -9.02 -6.67
CA ILE A 28 1.98 -9.73 -6.24
C ILE A 28 0.93 -9.73 -7.36
N GLN A 29 0.73 -8.58 -8.00
CA GLN A 29 -0.22 -8.47 -9.11
C GLN A 29 0.15 -9.42 -10.24
N ARG A 30 1.44 -9.45 -10.63
CA ARG A 30 1.94 -10.30 -11.71
C ARG A 30 1.81 -11.78 -11.41
N LEU A 31 2.20 -12.19 -10.21
CA LEU A 31 2.28 -13.60 -9.85
C LEU A 31 0.92 -14.21 -9.49
N HIS A 32 -0.01 -13.41 -8.93
CA HIS A 32 -1.26 -13.94 -8.39
C HIS A 32 -2.50 -13.31 -9.02
N VAL A 33 -2.64 -11.99 -8.95
CA VAL A 33 -3.91 -11.31 -9.30
C VAL A 33 -4.21 -11.38 -10.79
N ARG A 34 -3.22 -11.17 -11.66
CA ARG A 34 -3.39 -11.22 -13.13
C ARG A 34 -3.78 -12.61 -13.63
N LYS A 35 -3.28 -13.67 -12.98
CA LYS A 35 -3.66 -15.06 -13.30
C LYS A 35 -5.15 -15.28 -13.03
N GLN A 36 -5.63 -14.89 -11.85
CA GLN A 36 -7.05 -15.00 -11.51
C GLN A 36 -7.94 -14.11 -12.39
N ALA A 37 -7.48 -12.92 -12.76
CA ALA A 37 -8.19 -12.06 -13.70
C ALA A 37 -8.39 -12.78 -15.04
N ARG A 38 -7.33 -13.38 -15.59
CA ARG A 38 -7.40 -14.15 -16.84
C ARG A 38 -8.39 -15.31 -16.74
N GLU A 39 -8.34 -16.08 -15.66
CA GLU A 39 -9.25 -17.21 -15.43
C GLU A 39 -10.70 -16.75 -15.32
N ALA A 40 -10.96 -15.65 -14.61
CA ALA A 40 -12.27 -15.04 -14.51
C ALA A 40 -12.81 -14.61 -15.88
N TYR A 41 -12.00 -13.91 -16.69
CA TYR A 41 -12.43 -13.48 -18.02
C TYR A 41 -12.70 -14.66 -18.95
N ALA A 42 -11.84 -15.69 -18.96
CA ALA A 42 -12.05 -16.88 -19.78
C ALA A 42 -13.34 -17.63 -19.37
N CYS A 43 -13.60 -17.74 -18.06
CA CYS A 43 -14.83 -18.32 -17.53
C CYS A 43 -16.07 -17.52 -17.96
N CYS A 44 -16.02 -16.19 -17.88
CA CYS A 44 -17.10 -15.32 -18.35
C CYS A 44 -17.41 -15.54 -19.83
N VAL A 45 -16.39 -15.61 -20.69
CA VAL A 45 -16.56 -15.91 -22.13
C VAL A 45 -17.30 -17.23 -22.30
N ALA A 46 -16.90 -18.29 -21.59
CA ALA A 46 -17.58 -19.58 -21.65
C ALA A 46 -19.04 -19.54 -21.15
N CYS A 47 -19.38 -18.66 -20.21
CA CYS A 47 -20.77 -18.42 -19.81
C CYS A 47 -21.59 -17.82 -20.97
N PHE A 48 -21.03 -16.83 -21.68
CA PHE A 48 -21.69 -16.20 -22.83
C PHE A 48 -21.80 -17.15 -24.02
N ASP A 49 -20.80 -17.98 -24.29
CA ASP A 49 -20.85 -18.97 -25.37
C ASP A 49 -21.96 -20.00 -25.14
N LYS A 50 -22.25 -20.37 -23.89
CA LYS A 50 -23.28 -21.36 -23.54
C LYS A 50 -24.69 -20.79 -23.49
N ALA A 51 -24.86 -19.57 -22.97
CA ALA A 51 -26.17 -19.05 -22.58
C ALA A 51 -26.48 -17.64 -23.12
N GLY A 52 -25.56 -17.03 -23.87
CA GLY A 52 -25.64 -15.62 -24.26
C GLY A 52 -26.77 -15.28 -25.24
N THR A 53 -27.23 -16.22 -26.06
CA THR A 53 -28.25 -15.98 -27.10
C THR A 53 -29.60 -16.64 -26.84
N ALA A 54 -29.65 -17.69 -26.01
CA ALA A 54 -30.85 -18.51 -25.81
C ALA A 54 -31.13 -18.89 -24.34
N GLY A 55 -30.23 -18.57 -23.40
CA GLY A 55 -30.38 -18.92 -21.99
C GLY A 55 -31.15 -17.87 -21.17
N PRO A 56 -31.74 -18.24 -20.03
CA PRO A 56 -32.31 -17.28 -19.09
C PRO A 56 -31.25 -16.29 -18.58
N SER A 57 -31.58 -15.00 -18.52
CA SER A 57 -30.67 -13.92 -18.09
C SER A 57 -30.12 -14.14 -16.68
N GLU A 58 -30.93 -14.67 -15.76
CA GLU A 58 -30.53 -14.97 -14.38
C GLU A 58 -29.42 -16.03 -14.32
N THR A 59 -29.53 -17.08 -15.14
CA THR A 59 -28.53 -18.15 -15.20
C THR A 59 -27.18 -17.63 -15.70
N LEU A 60 -27.20 -16.77 -16.71
CA LEU A 60 -26.01 -16.10 -17.23
C LEU A 60 -25.37 -15.18 -16.17
N GLY A 61 -26.19 -14.36 -15.51
CA GLY A 61 -25.72 -13.47 -14.44
C GLY A 61 -25.03 -14.22 -13.30
N ARG A 62 -25.62 -15.33 -12.85
CA ARG A 62 -25.03 -16.18 -11.80
C ARG A 62 -23.71 -16.82 -12.24
N CYS A 63 -23.63 -17.27 -13.49
CA CYS A 63 -22.40 -17.83 -14.06
C CYS A 63 -21.28 -16.79 -14.06
N VAL A 64 -21.53 -15.59 -14.58
CA VAL A 64 -20.56 -14.49 -14.62
C VAL A 64 -20.14 -14.07 -13.21
N GLN A 65 -21.07 -13.97 -12.27
CA GLN A 65 -20.75 -13.62 -10.88
C GLN A 65 -19.79 -14.65 -10.26
N ASN A 66 -20.07 -15.95 -10.43
CA ASN A 66 -19.21 -17.02 -9.93
C ASN A 66 -17.79 -16.97 -10.54
N CYS A 67 -17.69 -16.66 -11.84
CA CYS A 67 -16.39 -16.49 -12.50
C CYS A 67 -15.56 -15.34 -11.91
N GLN A 68 -16.20 -14.23 -11.53
CA GLN A 68 -15.51 -13.04 -11.04
C GLN A 68 -15.15 -13.11 -9.55
N MET A 69 -15.88 -13.89 -8.76
CA MET A 69 -15.70 -13.97 -7.30
C MET A 69 -14.25 -14.20 -6.85
N PRO A 70 -13.48 -15.16 -7.40
CA PRO A 70 -12.09 -15.37 -6.99
C PRO A 70 -11.21 -14.14 -7.25
N TYR A 71 -11.31 -13.55 -8.45
CA TYR A 71 -10.55 -12.36 -8.82
C TYR A 71 -10.89 -11.14 -7.95
N GLN A 72 -12.17 -10.91 -7.66
CA GLN A 72 -12.61 -9.84 -6.76
C GLN A 72 -12.06 -10.06 -5.35
N GLN A 73 -12.10 -11.29 -4.84
CA GLN A 73 -11.55 -11.62 -3.53
C GLN A 73 -10.03 -11.36 -3.46
N ALA A 74 -9.27 -11.77 -4.46
CA ALA A 74 -7.83 -11.50 -4.49
C ALA A 74 -7.50 -10.01 -4.57
N SER A 75 -8.25 -9.27 -5.39
CA SER A 75 -8.12 -7.82 -5.49
C SER A 75 -8.40 -7.13 -4.16
N ASN A 76 -9.46 -7.56 -3.45
CA ASN A 76 -9.82 -7.03 -2.14
C ASN A 76 -8.75 -7.34 -1.08
N ILE A 77 -8.21 -8.56 -1.05
CA ILE A 77 -7.10 -8.93 -0.13
C ILE A 77 -5.91 -8.01 -0.34
N LEU A 78 -5.46 -7.84 -1.59
CA LEU A 78 -4.33 -6.98 -1.91
C LEU A 78 -4.59 -5.53 -1.45
N GLN A 79 -5.77 -4.98 -1.78
CA GLN A 79 -6.13 -3.61 -1.40
C GLN A 79 -6.19 -3.42 0.13
N GLN A 80 -6.78 -4.37 0.86
CA GLN A 80 -6.89 -4.31 2.31
C GLN A 80 -5.51 -4.37 2.97
N GLU A 81 -4.64 -5.29 2.53
CA GLU A 81 -3.31 -5.45 3.10
C GLU A 81 -2.41 -4.23 2.84
N VAL A 82 -2.47 -3.67 1.62
CA VAL A 82 -1.76 -2.42 1.28
C VAL A 82 -2.32 -1.24 2.08
N SER A 83 -3.64 -1.11 2.20
CA SER A 83 -4.27 -0.05 3.00
C SER A 83 -3.86 -0.12 4.48
N ASN A 84 -3.88 -1.32 5.06
CA ASN A 84 -3.44 -1.55 6.44
C ASN A 84 -1.97 -1.18 6.65
N TYR A 85 -1.11 -1.52 5.69
CA TYR A 85 0.29 -1.12 5.69
C TYR A 85 0.46 0.40 5.63
N LYS A 86 -0.23 1.08 4.70
CA LYS A 86 -0.21 2.54 4.57
C LYS A 86 -0.73 3.25 5.83
N ASN A 87 -1.77 2.72 6.48
CA ASN A 87 -2.30 3.27 7.73
C ASN A 87 -1.28 3.21 8.87
N ARG A 88 -0.48 2.13 8.94
CA ARG A 88 0.61 2.00 9.93
C ARG A 88 1.73 3.00 9.65
N LEU A 89 2.11 3.16 8.39
CA LEU A 89 3.09 4.16 7.97
C LEU A 89 2.63 5.57 8.33
N GLY A 90 1.36 5.91 8.02
CA GLY A 90 0.77 7.20 8.35
C GLY A 90 0.84 7.53 9.84
N ARG A 91 0.50 6.56 10.71
CA ARG A 91 0.64 6.73 12.17
C ARG A 91 2.09 6.92 12.59
N SER A 92 3.03 6.17 12.01
CA SER A 92 4.45 6.31 12.33
C SER A 92 5.02 7.68 11.91
N MET A 93 4.51 8.25 10.81
CA MET A 93 4.85 9.62 10.41
C MET A 93 4.25 10.66 11.36
N GLN A 94 3.02 10.46 11.84
CA GLN A 94 2.40 11.32 12.85
C GLN A 94 3.19 11.29 14.16
N ASP A 95 3.64 10.12 14.62
CA ASP A 95 4.50 10.02 15.81
C ASP A 95 5.80 10.83 15.65
N CYS A 96 6.37 10.89 14.45
CA CYS A 96 7.54 11.73 14.17
C CYS A 96 7.20 13.22 14.21
N GLN A 97 6.02 13.62 13.74
CA GLN A 97 5.55 15.01 13.79
C GLN A 97 5.30 15.45 15.23
N ASP A 98 4.67 14.60 16.03
CA ASP A 98 4.39 14.89 17.44
C ASP A 98 5.70 15.04 18.24
N LYS A 99 6.68 14.15 18.02
CA LYS A 99 8.00 14.26 18.66
C LYS A 99 8.68 15.60 18.43
N VAL A 100 8.63 16.13 17.20
CA VAL A 100 9.28 17.41 16.89
C VAL A 100 8.45 18.60 17.36
N ARG A 101 7.12 18.46 17.41
CA ARG A 101 6.22 19.46 17.98
C ARG A 101 6.45 19.61 19.49
N ASP A 102 6.63 18.50 20.20
CA ASP A 102 6.87 18.49 21.65
C ASP A 102 8.23 19.11 22.04
N MET A 103 9.15 19.25 21.09
CA MET A 103 10.44 19.93 21.30
C MET A 103 10.33 21.46 21.23
N LEU A 104 9.23 22.00 20.71
CA LEU A 104 9.04 23.42 20.45
C LEU A 104 8.15 24.06 21.53
N ASN A 105 8.65 25.11 22.15
CA ASN A 105 7.94 26.05 22.99
C ASN A 105 7.74 27.38 22.24
N PRO A 106 6.78 28.22 22.69
CA PRO A 106 6.62 29.57 22.14
C PRO A 106 7.93 30.37 22.21
N GLY A 107 8.35 30.96 21.07
CA GLY A 107 9.55 31.80 20.97
C GLY A 107 10.83 31.07 20.54
N ASP A 108 10.83 29.73 20.47
CA ASP A 108 12.01 28.95 20.06
C ASP A 108 12.38 29.07 18.57
N GLU A 109 11.47 29.61 17.76
CA GLU A 109 11.62 29.74 16.31
C GLU A 109 12.80 30.62 15.89
N ASN A 110 13.27 31.47 16.80
CA ASN A 110 14.44 32.33 16.61
C ASN A 110 15.75 31.69 17.13
N ASP A 111 15.69 30.55 17.83
CA ASP A 111 16.88 29.82 18.28
C ASP A 111 17.34 28.84 17.19
N ALA A 112 18.35 29.28 16.43
CA ALA A 112 18.93 28.47 15.35
C ALA A 112 19.49 27.12 15.82
N ARG A 113 20.01 27.02 17.06
CA ARG A 113 20.54 25.76 17.59
C ARG A 113 19.39 24.80 17.92
N LYS A 114 18.29 25.31 18.45
CA LYS A 114 17.09 24.52 18.74
C LYS A 114 16.40 24.05 17.47
N MET A 115 16.25 24.94 16.48
CA MET A 115 15.68 24.60 15.18
C MET A 115 16.49 23.51 14.45
N ARG A 116 17.83 23.56 14.49
CA ARG A 116 18.67 22.47 13.96
C ARG A 116 18.40 21.13 14.63
N LYS A 117 18.25 21.09 15.96
CA LYS A 117 17.91 19.84 16.67
C LYS A 117 16.54 19.29 16.28
N VAL A 118 15.57 20.17 16.05
CA VAL A 118 14.22 19.81 15.58
C VAL A 118 14.30 19.20 14.18
N GLU A 119 15.06 19.80 13.28
CA GLU A 119 15.33 19.29 11.92
C GLU A 119 16.03 17.92 11.94
N ASP A 120 17.08 17.77 12.75
CA ASP A 120 17.81 16.50 12.90
C ASP A 120 16.89 15.40 13.47
N THR A 121 16.07 15.75 14.46
CA THR A 121 15.12 14.81 15.06
C THR A 121 14.07 14.37 14.05
N TRP A 122 13.52 15.31 13.27
CA TRP A 122 12.59 15.01 12.17
C TRP A 122 13.20 14.00 11.20
N LEU A 123 14.38 14.32 10.65
CA LEU A 123 15.02 13.48 9.63
C LEU A 123 15.39 12.09 10.17
N SER A 124 15.93 12.02 11.39
CA SER A 124 16.29 10.75 12.00
C SER A 124 15.06 9.87 12.26
N CYS A 125 13.95 10.45 12.69
CA CYS A 125 12.70 9.73 12.93
C CYS A 125 12.07 9.24 11.62
N THR A 126 11.99 10.11 10.61
CA THR A 126 11.50 9.73 9.28
C THR A 126 12.35 8.63 8.66
N ALA A 127 13.68 8.74 8.72
CA ALA A 127 14.59 7.73 8.19
C ALA A 127 14.38 6.37 8.86
N LYS A 128 14.33 6.36 10.20
CA LYS A 128 14.07 5.14 10.98
C LYS A 128 12.73 4.52 10.61
N SER A 129 11.66 5.31 10.56
CA SER A 129 10.33 4.81 10.22
C SER A 129 10.29 4.26 8.79
N VAL A 130 10.93 4.92 7.83
CA VAL A 130 11.05 4.42 6.46
C VAL A 130 11.78 3.07 6.43
N ASP A 131 12.93 2.94 7.08
CA ASP A 131 13.69 1.69 7.08
C ASP A 131 12.92 0.54 7.76
N GLU A 132 12.23 0.83 8.87
CA GLU A 132 11.33 -0.13 9.53
C GLU A 132 10.20 -0.58 8.59
N HIS A 133 9.59 0.33 7.85
CA HIS A 133 8.49 0.01 6.92
C HIS A 133 8.99 -0.72 5.67
N ILE A 134 10.18 -0.40 5.13
CA ILE A 134 10.82 -1.18 4.07
C ILE A 134 11.01 -2.63 4.54
N ALA A 135 11.49 -2.85 5.76
CA ALA A 135 11.65 -4.20 6.31
C ALA A 135 10.34 -4.98 6.43
N LEU A 136 9.21 -4.29 6.60
CA LEU A 136 7.86 -4.89 6.66
C LEU A 136 7.28 -5.27 5.29
N LEU A 137 7.86 -4.79 4.18
CA LEU A 137 7.35 -5.09 2.83
C LEU A 137 7.47 -6.58 2.48
N LYS A 138 8.55 -7.25 2.87
CA LYS A 138 8.68 -8.70 2.63
C LYS A 138 7.64 -9.50 3.42
N PRO A 139 7.47 -9.31 4.74
CA PRO A 139 6.38 -9.95 5.49
C PRO A 139 4.97 -9.63 4.95
N LEU A 140 4.73 -8.40 4.47
CA LEU A 140 3.50 -8.02 3.80
C LEU A 140 3.27 -8.87 2.54
N LYS A 141 4.29 -8.98 1.68
CA LYS A 141 4.25 -9.82 0.47
C LYS A 141 3.94 -11.26 0.79
N ASP A 142 4.67 -11.85 1.74
CA ASP A 142 4.51 -13.25 2.13
C ASP A 142 3.11 -13.52 2.69
N ARG A 143 2.56 -12.57 3.47
CA ARG A 143 1.19 -12.65 4.00
C ARG A 143 0.14 -12.61 2.89
N ILE A 144 0.25 -11.68 1.94
CA ILE A 144 -0.67 -11.58 0.81
C ILE A 144 -0.59 -12.85 -0.04
N ALA A 145 0.62 -13.28 -0.42
CA ALA A 145 0.82 -14.49 -1.22
C ALA A 145 0.21 -15.73 -0.55
N LYS A 146 0.35 -15.89 0.76
CA LYS A 146 -0.28 -16.98 1.52
C LYS A 146 -1.81 -16.93 1.47
N GLN A 147 -2.41 -15.76 1.60
CA GLN A 147 -3.87 -15.60 1.50
C GLN A 147 -4.40 -15.88 0.09
N LEU A 148 -3.59 -15.59 -0.94
CA LEU A 148 -3.92 -15.84 -2.34
C LEU A 148 -3.69 -17.30 -2.77
N ALA A 149 -2.74 -18.01 -2.13
CA ALA A 149 -2.43 -19.42 -2.41
C ALA A 149 -3.34 -20.43 -1.69
N GLY A 150 -3.99 -20.01 -0.59
CA GLY A 150 -4.92 -20.86 0.17
C GLY A 150 -6.31 -21.03 -0.47
N LYS A 151 -6.44 -20.80 -1.78
CA LYS A 151 -7.69 -20.88 -2.55
C LYS A 151 -7.45 -21.56 -3.89
#